data_AF-A0A1N7QZT5-F1
#
_entry.id   AF-A0A1N7QZT5-F1
#
_cell.length_a   1.000
_cell.length_b   1.000
_cell.length_c   1.000
_cell.angle_alpha   90.00
_cell.angle_beta   90.00
_cell.angle_gamma   90.00
#
_symmetry.space_group_name_H-M   'P 1'
#
loop_
_entity.id
_entity.type
_entity.pdbx_description
1 polymer ?
#
loop_
_entity_poly.entity_id
_entity_poly.type
_entity_poly.pdbx_seq_one_letter_code
_entity_poly.pdbx_strand_id
1 'polypeptide(L)'
;MPPRNYTYPSILEALEERGDMTHRELTQDLKCSPVTVHANLRKLRDDGKIHICDWLPPKGKGPRTPVYRYGYGRDANKVVQSNEDRNLKKLAWVKARAMRQKLAECQANPFST
;
A
#
# COMPACT_ATOMS: atom_id res chain seq x y z
N MET A 1 27.12 -20.51 4.14
CA MET A 1 27.18 -19.05 4.29
C MET A 1 26.18 -18.64 5.36
N PRO A 2 26.58 -17.92 6.43
CA PRO A 2 25.61 -17.42 7.39
C PRO A 2 24.72 -16.36 6.73
N PRO A 3 23.45 -16.22 7.15
CA PRO A 3 22.62 -15.14 6.64
C PRO A 3 23.27 -13.82 7.07
N ARG A 4 23.57 -12.95 6.11
CA ARG A 4 24.04 -11.59 6.40
C ARG A 4 23.02 -10.96 7.34
N ASN A 5 23.42 -10.67 8.59
CA ASN A 5 22.65 -9.85 9.49
C ASN A 5 22.66 -8.44 8.90
N TYR A 6 21.65 -8.11 8.10
CA TYR A 6 21.58 -6.78 7.49
C TYR A 6 21.17 -5.77 8.56
N THR A 7 22.14 -4.92 8.85
CA THR A 7 22.12 -3.88 9.85
C THR A 7 21.52 -2.60 9.25
N TYR A 8 21.04 -1.75 10.16
CA TYR A 8 20.60 -0.37 9.92
C TYR A 8 21.26 0.38 8.74
N PRO A 9 22.60 0.31 8.54
CA PRO A 9 23.27 1.06 7.49
C PRO A 9 22.86 0.67 6.07
N SER A 10 22.62 -0.61 5.77
CA SER A 10 22.32 -1.05 4.39
C SER A 10 20.98 -0.54 3.89
N ILE A 11 20.01 -0.33 4.79
CA ILE A 11 18.71 0.28 4.41
C ILE A 11 18.90 1.77 4.09
N LEU A 12 19.76 2.47 4.83
CA LEU A 12 20.04 3.88 4.60
C LEU A 12 20.79 4.07 3.28
N GLU A 13 21.82 3.27 3.03
CA GLU A 13 22.59 3.28 1.78
C GLU A 13 21.69 3.01 0.57
N ALA A 14 20.80 2.00 0.66
CA ALA A 14 19.86 1.72 -0.42
C ALA A 14 18.91 2.90 -0.71
N LEU A 15 18.42 3.58 0.34
CA LEU A 15 17.54 4.74 0.19
C LEU A 15 18.29 6.00 -0.28
N GLU A 16 19.57 6.12 0.03
CA GLU A 16 20.42 7.23 -0.40
C GLU A 16 20.82 7.08 -1.87
N GLU A 17 21.23 5.88 -2.30
CA GLU A 17 21.67 5.61 -3.67
C GLU A 17 20.52 5.51 -4.67
N ARG A 18 19.42 4.86 -4.28
CA ARG A 18 18.32 4.50 -5.18
C ARG A 18 17.08 5.38 -5.00
N GLY A 19 17.06 6.17 -3.93
CA GLY A 19 15.96 7.07 -3.60
C GLY A 19 14.80 6.37 -2.88
N ASP A 20 13.59 6.81 -3.22
CA ASP A 20 12.37 6.43 -2.52
C ASP A 20 11.99 4.97 -2.78
N MET A 21 11.86 4.17 -1.71
CA MET A 21 11.56 2.74 -1.84
C MET A 21 10.48 2.28 -0.86
N THR A 22 9.72 1.27 -1.27
CA THR A 22 8.77 0.56 -0.42
C THR A 22 9.45 -0.55 0.38
N HIS A 23 8.80 -1.00 1.45
CA HIS A 23 9.25 -2.17 2.24
C HIS A 23 9.48 -3.41 1.37
N ARG A 24 8.64 -3.65 0.37
CA ARG A 24 8.78 -4.79 -0.55
C ARG A 24 10.02 -4.65 -1.42
N GLU A 25 10.25 -3.48 -2.00
CA GLU A 25 11.41 -3.22 -2.84
C GLU A 25 12.70 -3.34 -2.04
N LEU A 26 12.75 -2.78 -0.82
CA LEU A 26 13.89 -2.95 0.09
C LEU A 26 14.15 -4.41 0.44
N THR A 27 13.10 -5.19 0.68
CA THR A 27 13.22 -6.61 1.00
C THR A 27 13.78 -7.40 -0.19
N GLN A 28 13.32 -7.10 -1.40
CA GLN A 28 13.78 -7.74 -2.63
C GLN A 28 15.22 -7.36 -2.96
N ASP A 29 15.56 -6.08 -2.82
CA ASP A 29 16.87 -5.56 -3.17
C ASP A 29 17.95 -6.04 -2.21
N LEU A 30 17.69 -5.93 -0.90
CA LEU A 30 18.61 -6.40 0.13
C LEU A 30 18.58 -7.93 0.32
N LYS A 31 17.68 -8.64 -0.39
CA LYS A 31 17.44 -10.09 -0.27
C LYS A 31 17.31 -10.52 1.21
N CYS A 32 16.54 -9.75 1.96
CA CYS A 32 16.39 -9.86 3.41
C CYS A 32 15.09 -10.52 3.83
N SER A 33 15.01 -10.92 5.11
CA SER A 33 13.73 -11.28 5.72
C SER A 33 12.83 -10.04 5.81
N PRO A 34 11.56 -10.11 5.36
CA PRO A 34 10.60 -9.01 5.47
C PRO A 34 10.43 -8.53 6.92
N VAL A 35 10.53 -9.44 7.89
CA VAL A 35 10.36 -9.15 9.33
C VAL A 35 11.51 -8.27 9.83
N THR A 36 12.75 -8.60 9.46
CA THR A 36 13.94 -7.85 9.85
C THR A 36 13.92 -6.44 9.25
N VAL A 37 13.57 -6.33 7.97
CA VAL A 37 13.44 -5.02 7.29
C VAL A 37 12.38 -4.16 7.99
N HIS A 38 11.22 -4.75 8.33
CA HIS A 38 10.16 -4.04 9.04
C HIS A 38 10.60 -3.54 10.42
N ALA A 39 11.29 -4.37 11.19
CA ALA A 39 11.82 -3.98 12.50
C ALA A 39 12.86 -2.87 12.39
N ASN A 40 13.73 -2.92 11.38
CA ASN A 40 14.76 -1.90 11.16
C ASN A 40 14.15 -0.58 10.66
N LEU A 41 13.20 -0.62 9.72
CA LEU A 41 12.50 0.58 9.26
C LEU A 41 11.78 1.29 10.40
N ARG A 42 11.17 0.53 11.32
CA ARG A 42 10.50 1.11 12.49
C ARG A 42 11.46 1.94 13.33
N LYS A 43 12.56 1.37 13.83
CA LYS A 43 13.46 2.18 14.67
C LYS A 43 14.29 3.21 13.88
N LEU A 44 14.53 3.05 12.57
CA LEU A 44 15.09 4.12 11.73
C LEU A 44 14.16 5.34 11.63
N ARG A 45 12.85 5.09 11.57
CA ARG A 45 11.83 6.14 11.58
C ARG A 45 11.69 6.76 12.97
N ASP A 46 11.74 5.95 14.03
CA ASP A 46 11.73 6.44 15.41
C ASP A 46 12.99 7.30 15.71
N ASP A 47 14.14 6.94 15.14
CA ASP A 47 15.40 7.72 15.16
C ASP A 47 15.32 9.00 14.29
N GLY A 48 14.29 9.15 13.45
CA GLY A 48 14.12 10.29 12.55
C GLY A 48 15.04 10.30 11.33
N LYS A 49 15.73 9.20 11.03
CA LYS A 49 16.67 9.08 9.88
C LYS A 49 15.96 8.85 8.55
N ILE A 50 14.74 8.32 8.61
CA ILE A 50 13.87 8.12 7.46
C ILE A 50 12.47 8.60 7.82
N HIS A 51 11.69 8.94 6.80
CA HIS A 51 10.28 9.27 6.95
C HIS A 51 9.48 8.66 5.81
N ILE A 52 8.17 8.54 6.00
CA ILE A 52 7.25 8.10 4.95
C ILE A 52 6.97 9.31 4.05
N CYS A 53 7.40 9.30 2.80
CA CYS A 53 7.18 10.41 1.86
C CYS A 53 5.84 10.31 1.13
N ASP A 54 5.34 9.10 0.90
CA ASP A 54 4.05 8.87 0.22
C ASP A 54 3.42 7.52 0.61
N TRP A 55 2.14 7.34 0.27
CA TRP A 55 1.36 6.14 0.45
C TRP A 55 0.82 5.65 -0.89
N LEU A 56 1.42 4.60 -1.46
CA LEU A 56 0.94 4.01 -2.70
C LEU A 56 -0.43 3.34 -2.52
N PRO A 57 -1.34 3.48 -3.50
CA PRO A 57 -2.63 2.81 -3.46
C PRO A 57 -2.42 1.27 -3.47
N PRO A 58 -3.25 0.52 -2.75
CA PRO A 58 -3.17 -0.93 -2.77
C PRO A 58 -3.47 -1.45 -4.18
N LYS A 59 -2.70 -2.44 -4.66
CA LYS A 59 -2.97 -3.15 -5.93
C LYS A 59 -4.22 -4.05 -5.88
N GLY A 60 -4.95 -4.07 -4.78
CA GLY A 60 -6.11 -4.93 -4.53
C GLY A 60 -6.81 -4.58 -3.22
N LYS A 61 -7.35 -5.58 -2.51
CA LYS A 61 -7.88 -5.39 -1.16
C LYS A 61 -6.72 -5.30 -0.17
N GLY A 62 -6.58 -4.18 0.52
CA GLY A 62 -5.55 -4.03 1.54
C GLY A 62 -5.27 -2.58 1.92
N PRO A 63 -4.37 -2.37 2.91
CA PRO A 63 -3.89 -1.05 3.26
C PRO A 63 -3.00 -0.47 2.15
N ARG A 64 -2.90 0.87 2.10
CA ARG A 64 -1.91 1.57 1.28
C ARG A 64 -0.50 1.18 1.71
N THR A 65 0.43 1.13 0.77
CA THR A 65 1.83 0.76 1.03
C THR A 65 2.65 2.03 1.29
N PRO A 66 3.38 2.11 2.42
CA PRO A 66 4.25 3.25 2.68
C PRO A 66 5.49 3.24 1.76
N VAL A 67 5.88 4.44 1.32
CA VAL A 67 7.14 4.71 0.62
C VAL A 67 8.06 5.45 1.58
N TYR A 68 9.27 4.96 1.74
CA TYR A 68 10.27 5.52 2.66
C TYR A 68 11.29 6.34 1.88
N ARG A 69 11.70 7.46 2.47
CA ARG A 69 12.75 8.34 1.96
C ARG A 69 13.82 8.54 3.02
N TYR A 70 15.07 8.58 2.59
CA TYR A 70 16.20 8.94 3.45
C TYR A 70 16.17 10.44 3.82
N GLY A 71 16.47 10.74 5.08
CA GLY A 71 16.60 12.09 5.60
C GLY A 71 15.49 12.47 6.56
N TYR A 72 15.68 13.65 7.17
CA TYR A 72 14.75 14.22 8.14
C TYR A 72 13.49 14.73 7.43
N GLY A 73 12.33 14.32 7.92
CA GLY A 73 11.06 14.75 7.36
C GLY A 73 9.89 14.34 8.24
N ARG A 74 8.72 14.90 7.93
CA ARG A 74 7.47 14.49 8.58
C ARG A 74 6.83 13.40 7.73
N ASP A 75 6.24 12.40 8.38
CA ASP A 75 5.50 11.38 7.66
C ASP A 75 4.32 11.99 6.90
N ALA A 76 4.17 11.55 5.66
CA ALA A 76 3.01 11.85 4.85
C ALA A 76 1.74 11.37 5.54
N ASN A 77 0.72 12.23 5.55
CA ASN A 77 -0.58 11.87 6.06
C ASN A 77 -1.14 10.70 5.26
N LYS A 78 -1.52 9.63 5.96
CA LYS A 78 -2.20 8.50 5.34
C LYS A 78 -3.54 9.01 4.81
N VAL A 79 -3.72 9.04 3.49
CA VAL A 79 -4.99 9.44 2.88
C VAL A 79 -6.05 8.42 3.28
N VAL A 80 -6.88 8.78 4.27
CA VAL A 80 -8.05 8.01 4.68
C VAL A 80 -9.19 8.39 3.75
N GLN A 81 -9.76 7.43 3.02
CA GLN A 81 -10.98 7.69 2.24
C GLN A 81 -12.08 8.16 3.19
N SER A 82 -12.75 9.25 2.83
CA SER A 82 -13.87 9.77 3.62
C SER A 82 -14.99 8.74 3.69
N ASN A 83 -15.81 8.80 4.75
CA ASN A 83 -16.99 7.93 4.87
C ASN A 83 -17.96 8.15 3.71
N GLU A 84 -18.06 9.38 3.23
CA GLU A 84 -18.90 9.78 2.12
C GLU A 84 -18.46 9.11 0.80
N ASP A 85 -17.17 9.18 0.48
CA ASP A 85 -16.60 8.50 -0.70
C ASP A 85 -16.84 6.98 -0.68
N ARG A 86 -16.70 6.36 0.50
CA ARG A 86 -16.98 4.93 0.67
C ARG A 86 -18.45 4.62 0.43
N ASN A 87 -19.36 5.44 0.97
CA ASN A 87 -20.79 5.28 0.82
C ASN A 87 -21.23 5.47 -0.64
N LEU A 88 -20.69 6.48 -1.34
CA LEU A 88 -20.95 6.72 -2.76
C LEU A 88 -20.53 5.52 -3.62
N LYS A 89 -19.33 4.97 -3.39
CA LYS A 89 -18.88 3.74 -4.07
C LYS A 89 -19.77 2.54 -3.78
N LYS A 90 -20.21 2.38 -2.52
CA LYS A 90 -21.12 1.29 -2.13
C LYS A 90 -22.47 1.42 -2.84
N LEU A 91 -23.05 2.61 -2.88
CA LEU A 91 -24.30 2.89 -3.57
C LEU A 91 -24.18 2.65 -5.08
N ALA A 92 -23.09 3.11 -5.71
CA ALA A 92 -22.83 2.88 -7.12
C ALA A 92 -22.73 1.38 -7.44
N TRP A 93 -22.06 0.60 -6.59
CA TRP A 93 -21.97 -0.85 -6.75
C TRP A 93 -23.34 -1.54 -6.60
N VAL A 94 -24.14 -1.15 -5.60
CA VAL A 94 -25.49 -1.69 -5.41
C VAL A 94 -26.38 -1.38 -6.63
N LYS A 95 -26.34 -0.14 -7.14
CA LYS A 95 -27.09 0.25 -8.34
C LYS A 95 -26.65 -0.54 -9.57
N ALA A 96 -25.35 -0.68 -9.80
CA ALA A 96 -24.81 -1.45 -10.92
C ALA A 96 -25.20 -2.93 -10.83
N ARG A 97 -25.17 -3.51 -9.63
CA ARG A 97 -25.60 -4.90 -9.38
C ARG A 97 -27.10 -5.09 -9.64
N ALA A 98 -27.93 -4.19 -9.14
CA ALA A 98 -29.38 -4.23 -9.35
C ALA A 98 -29.74 -4.08 -10.83
N MET A 99 -29.05 -3.20 -11.57
CA MET A 99 -29.25 -3.04 -13.01
C MET A 99 -28.86 -4.29 -13.79
N ARG A 100 -27.72 -4.92 -13.46
CA ARG A 100 -27.30 -6.20 -14.04
C ARG A 100 -28.32 -7.31 -13.80
N GLN A 101 -28.88 -7.37 -12.60
CA GLN A 101 -29.90 -8.36 -12.26
C GLN A 101 -31.18 -8.16 -13.07
N LYS A 102 -31.68 -6.92 -13.18
CA LYS A 102 -32.84 -6.60 -14.02
C LYS A 102 -32.62 -6.95 -15.49
N LEU A 103 -31.43 -6.66 -16.04
CA LEU A 103 -31.09 -7.02 -17.41
C LEU A 103 -31.08 -8.54 -17.63
N ALA A 104 -30.56 -9.30 -16.67
CA ALA A 104 -30.59 -10.76 -16.74
C ALA A 104 -32.01 -11.33 -16.66
N GLU A 105 -32.88 -10.74 -15.82
CA GLU A 105 -34.30 -11.10 -15.73
C GLU A 105 -35.06 -10.79 -17.02
N CYS A 106 -34.81 -9.64 -17.66
CA CYS A 106 -35.38 -9.30 -18.98
C CYS A 106 -34.88 -10.21 -20.10
N GLN A 107 -33.62 -10.67 -20.06
CA GLN A 107 -33.10 -11.63 -21.04
C GLN A 107 -33.69 -13.04 -20.86
N ALA A 108 -34.07 -13.42 -19.64
CA ALA A 108 -34.68 -14.71 -19.35
C ALA A 108 -36.16 -14.80 -19.75
N ASN A 109 -36.87 -13.68 -19.88
CA ASN A 109 -38.28 -13.63 -20.30
C ASN A 109 -38.49 -12.65 -21.47
N PRO A 110 -38.37 -13.11 -22.74
CA PRO A 110 -38.60 -12.27 -23.90
C PRO A 110 -40.08 -11.89 -24.15
N PHE A 111 -41.05 -12.41 -23.38
CA PHE A 111 -42.49 -12.22 -23.61
C PHE A 111 -43.35 -11.97 -22.36
N SER A 112 -42.79 -11.46 -21.25
CA SER A 112 -43.63 -11.03 -20.13
C SER A 112 -44.24 -9.64 -20.39
N THR A 113 -45.34 -9.63 -21.16
CA THR A 113 -46.43 -8.64 -21.08
C THR A 113 -47.54 -9.20 -20.19
#